data_AF-A0A2S6HFE5-F1
#
_entry.id   AF-A0A2S6HFE5-F1
#
_cell.length_a   1.000
_cell.length_b   1.000
_cell.length_c   1.000
_cell.angle_alpha   90.00
_cell.angle_beta   90.00
_cell.angle_gamma   90.00
#
_symmetry.space_group_name_H-M   'P 1'
#
loop_
_entity.id
_entity.type
_entity.pdbx_description
1 polymer ?
#
loop_
_entity_poly.entity_id
_entity_poly.type
_entity_poly.pdbx_seq_one_letter_code
_entity_poly.pdbx_strand_id
1 'polypeptide(L)'
;MKKLFIPLLLLSLTACTALTPKNGDNICSTFREKDGWYDDAKSSFEKWGVPIPVQMAIMHQESHFVADAQPPRPWLLGFIPLPRASSAYGYAQAKDETWDSYQDKAGSWGADREDFADAADFIGWYCSISHTRLGISKLDAKNLYLAYHEGHGGYQRKSYLQKAGLVQIANKVAKRAKLFQSQLGECQNDLENKGWFF
;
A
#
# COMPACT_ATOMS: atom_id res chain seq x y z
N MET A 1 -53.71 32.85 0.19
CA MET A 1 -52.51 32.40 -0.55
C MET A 1 -51.32 32.49 0.39
N LYS A 2 -50.91 31.39 1.05
CA LYS A 2 -49.73 31.36 1.92
C LYS A 2 -48.65 30.57 1.18
N LYS A 3 -47.62 31.25 0.69
CA LYS A 3 -46.48 30.63 0.01
C LYS A 3 -45.65 29.90 1.07
N LEU A 4 -45.71 28.57 1.06
CA LEU A 4 -44.86 27.73 1.90
C LEU A 4 -43.46 27.72 1.28
N PHE A 5 -42.54 28.51 1.84
CA PHE A 5 -41.12 28.44 1.47
C PHE A 5 -40.52 27.19 2.13
N ILE A 6 -40.24 26.18 1.31
CA ILE A 6 -39.46 25.00 1.70
C ILE A 6 -37.98 25.42 1.68
N PRO A 7 -37.24 25.40 2.81
CA PRO A 7 -35.80 25.57 2.77
C PRO A 7 -35.19 24.27 2.22
N LEU A 8 -34.63 24.34 1.02
CA LEU A 8 -33.83 23.27 0.43
C LEU A 8 -32.53 23.18 1.24
N LEU A 9 -32.47 22.27 2.20
CA LEU A 9 -31.26 21.97 2.97
C LEU A 9 -30.26 21.28 2.03
N LEU A 10 -29.35 22.07 1.46
CA LEU A 10 -28.15 21.57 0.77
C LEU A 10 -27.28 20.87 1.81
N LEU A 11 -27.43 19.55 1.95
CA LEU A 11 -26.46 18.72 2.65
C LEU A 11 -25.18 18.68 1.81
N SER A 12 -24.21 19.49 2.19
CA SER A 12 -22.83 19.35 1.72
C SER A 12 -22.29 18.02 2.24
N LEU A 13 -22.31 16.98 1.42
CA LEU A 13 -21.57 15.75 1.71
C LEU A 13 -20.09 16.10 1.61
N THR A 14 -19.45 16.35 2.76
CA THR A 14 -17.98 16.38 2.83
C THR A 14 -17.50 14.97 2.52
N ALA A 15 -16.85 14.79 1.37
CA ALA A 15 -16.20 13.52 1.04
C ALA A 15 -15.13 13.24 2.10
N CYS A 16 -15.35 12.23 2.94
CA CYS A 16 -14.34 11.67 3.84
C CYS A 16 -13.36 10.85 3.01
N THR A 17 -12.47 11.51 2.27
CA THR A 17 -11.32 10.82 1.67
C THR A 17 -10.25 10.65 2.74
N ALA A 18 -9.73 9.42 2.90
CA ALA A 18 -8.59 9.16 3.76
C ALA A 18 -7.42 10.04 3.33
N LEU A 19 -7.00 10.95 4.20
CA LEU A 19 -5.94 11.89 3.87
C LEU A 19 -4.60 11.16 3.81
N THR A 20 -3.81 11.41 2.78
CA THR A 20 -2.42 10.96 2.70
C THR A 20 -1.59 11.56 3.85
N PRO A 21 -0.62 10.82 4.44
CA PRO A 21 0.30 11.38 5.42
C PRO A 21 1.02 12.62 4.89
N LYS A 22 1.16 13.65 5.73
CA LYS A 22 1.83 14.91 5.34
C LYS A 22 3.32 14.71 5.05
N ASN A 23 3.94 13.76 5.74
CA ASN A 23 5.35 13.42 5.58
C ASN A 23 5.55 11.90 5.43
N GLY A 24 5.26 11.39 4.24
CA GLY A 24 5.41 9.96 3.92
C GLY A 24 6.86 9.46 3.94
N ASP A 25 7.86 10.34 3.87
CA ASP A 25 9.28 9.94 3.94
C ASP A 25 9.79 9.74 5.39
N ASN A 26 8.94 9.96 6.40
CA ASN A 26 9.22 9.65 7.81
C ASN A 26 8.16 8.70 8.38
N ILE A 27 8.54 7.45 8.66
CA ILE A 27 7.62 6.41 9.12
C ILE A 27 7.06 6.70 10.52
N CYS A 28 7.85 7.31 11.42
CA CYS A 28 7.38 7.69 12.75
C CYS A 28 6.35 8.81 12.69
N SER A 29 6.59 9.83 11.86
CA SER A 29 5.60 10.88 11.60
C SER A 29 4.33 10.29 11.00
N THR A 30 4.46 9.35 10.06
CA THR A 30 3.32 8.68 9.42
C THR A 30 2.48 7.92 10.45
N PHE A 31 3.08 7.06 11.27
CA PHE A 31 2.37 6.29 12.30
C PHE A 31 1.82 7.14 13.46
N ARG A 32 2.44 8.30 13.75
CA ARG A 32 1.88 9.24 14.74
C ARG A 32 0.71 10.05 14.19
N GLU A 33 0.65 10.26 12.88
CA GLU A 33 -0.44 10.98 12.20
C GLU A 33 -1.63 10.06 11.88
N LYS A 34 -1.34 8.81 11.52
CA LYS A 34 -2.34 7.81 11.12
C LYS A 34 -2.53 6.80 12.24
N ASP A 35 -3.50 7.07 13.08
CA ASP A 35 -3.88 6.18 14.17
C ASP A 35 -4.22 4.77 13.63
N GLY A 36 -3.79 3.72 14.34
CA GLY A 36 -3.97 2.32 13.94
C GLY A 36 -2.96 1.77 12.94
N TRP A 37 -2.37 2.59 12.06
CA TRP A 37 -1.51 2.09 10.97
C TRP A 37 -0.28 1.33 11.45
N TYR A 38 0.28 1.69 12.61
CA TYR A 38 1.38 0.93 13.19
C TYR A 38 0.94 -0.50 13.58
N ASP A 39 -0.21 -0.61 14.23
CA ASP A 39 -0.75 -1.88 14.72
C ASP A 39 -1.19 -2.77 13.54
N ASP A 40 -1.74 -2.18 12.48
CA ASP A 40 -2.08 -2.87 11.24
C ASP A 40 -0.85 -3.46 10.55
N ALA A 41 0.20 -2.63 10.37
CA ALA A 41 1.45 -3.07 9.78
C ALA A 41 2.17 -4.12 10.65
N LYS A 42 2.08 -3.97 11.98
CA LYS A 42 2.59 -4.94 12.96
C LYS A 42 1.83 -6.26 12.88
N SER A 43 0.51 -6.23 12.78
CA SER A 43 -0.33 -7.42 12.64
C SER A 43 0.03 -8.20 11.36
N SER A 44 0.21 -7.51 10.24
CA SER A 44 0.71 -8.11 9.00
C SER A 44 2.12 -8.70 9.18
N PHE A 45 3.01 -8.00 9.90
CA PHE A 45 4.35 -8.52 10.22
C PHE A 45 4.29 -9.79 11.07
N GLU A 46 3.46 -9.83 12.10
CA GLU A 46 3.31 -11.00 12.98
C GLU A 46 2.74 -12.20 12.22
N LYS A 47 1.78 -11.97 11.32
CA LYS A 47 1.16 -13.00 10.49
C LYS A 47 2.09 -13.53 9.39
N TRP A 48 2.77 -12.64 8.67
CA TRP A 48 3.51 -12.99 7.45
C TRP A 48 5.03 -12.94 7.58
N GLY A 49 5.56 -12.37 8.66
CA GLY A 49 6.99 -12.24 8.96
C GLY A 49 7.75 -11.25 8.08
N VAL A 50 7.05 -10.39 7.33
CA VAL A 50 7.68 -9.36 6.47
C VAL A 50 7.82 -8.07 7.28
N PRO A 51 9.03 -7.54 7.52
CA PRO A 51 9.23 -6.43 8.45
C PRO A 51 8.41 -5.20 8.08
N ILE A 52 7.89 -4.49 9.08
CA ILE A 52 7.13 -3.24 8.93
C ILE A 52 7.84 -2.24 7.98
N PRO A 53 9.16 -1.98 8.11
CA PRO A 53 9.85 -1.05 7.19
C PRO A 53 9.85 -1.50 5.73
N VAL A 54 9.82 -2.81 5.46
CA VAL A 54 9.75 -3.37 4.10
C VAL A 54 8.36 -3.16 3.53
N GLN A 55 7.31 -3.51 4.30
CA GLN A 55 5.92 -3.31 3.89
C GLN A 55 5.66 -1.83 3.55
N MET A 56 6.06 -0.93 4.45
CA MET A 56 5.84 0.50 4.28
C MET A 56 6.66 1.10 3.13
N ALA A 57 7.88 0.61 2.87
CA ALA A 57 8.68 1.06 1.75
C ALA A 57 8.09 0.65 0.39
N ILE A 58 7.49 -0.54 0.31
CA ILE A 58 6.77 -1.00 -0.88
C ILE A 58 5.51 -0.15 -1.07
N MET A 59 4.66 -0.03 -0.05
CA MET A 59 3.42 0.76 -0.13
C MET A 59 3.70 2.23 -0.51
N HIS A 60 4.72 2.84 0.09
CA HIS A 60 5.16 4.19 -0.30
C HIS A 60 5.51 4.27 -1.79
N GLN A 61 6.21 3.27 -2.33
CA GLN A 61 6.62 3.29 -3.72
C GLN A 61 5.44 3.08 -4.68
N GLU A 62 4.47 2.27 -4.28
CA GLU A 62 3.30 1.94 -5.09
C GLU A 62 2.29 3.10 -5.13
N SER A 63 1.90 3.64 -3.97
CA SER A 63 0.81 4.61 -3.87
C SER A 63 1.20 5.94 -3.25
N HIS A 64 2.41 6.07 -2.69
CA HIS A 64 2.76 7.18 -1.79
C HIS A 64 1.74 7.36 -0.64
N PHE A 65 1.14 6.25 -0.19
CA PHE A 65 0.08 6.22 0.82
C PHE A 65 -1.19 6.98 0.40
N VAL A 66 -1.52 6.98 -0.88
CA VAL A 66 -2.81 7.46 -1.41
C VAL A 66 -3.78 6.29 -1.49
N ALA A 67 -4.91 6.39 -0.79
CA ALA A 67 -5.86 5.29 -0.60
C ALA A 67 -6.52 4.83 -1.90
N ASP A 68 -6.84 5.75 -2.80
CA ASP A 68 -7.51 5.52 -4.09
C ASP A 68 -6.56 5.67 -5.28
N ALA A 69 -5.25 5.43 -5.05
CA ALA A 69 -4.23 5.52 -6.08
C ALA A 69 -4.62 4.65 -7.29
N GLN A 70 -4.52 5.22 -8.49
CA GLN A 70 -4.90 4.54 -9.71
C GLN A 70 -4.10 5.07 -10.91
N PRO A 71 -3.86 4.24 -11.94
CA PRO A 71 -3.20 4.68 -13.16
C PRO A 71 -3.91 5.89 -13.78
N PRO A 72 -3.14 6.80 -14.43
CA PRO A 72 -3.72 7.96 -15.09
C PRO A 72 -4.74 7.50 -16.14
N ARG A 73 -5.89 8.19 -16.17
CA ARG A 73 -6.97 7.90 -17.11
C ARG A 73 -6.68 8.59 -18.46
N PRO A 74 -6.58 7.83 -19.57
CA PRO A 74 -6.51 8.44 -20.89
C PRO A 74 -7.86 9.05 -21.28
N TRP A 75 -7.84 10.13 -22.07
CA TRP A 75 -9.04 10.84 -22.52
C TRP A 75 -9.02 10.96 -24.05
N LEU A 76 -10.12 10.57 -24.68
CA LEU A 76 -10.37 10.81 -26.10
C LEU A 76 -11.02 12.19 -26.26
N LEU A 77 -10.45 13.01 -27.15
CA LEU A 77 -10.89 14.39 -27.42
C LEU A 77 -10.91 15.33 -26.19
N GLY A 78 -10.25 14.94 -25.10
CA GLY A 78 -10.17 15.72 -23.86
C GLY A 78 -11.36 15.60 -22.90
N PHE A 79 -12.43 14.86 -23.25
CA PHE A 79 -13.61 14.72 -22.39
C PHE A 79 -14.26 13.32 -22.40
N ILE A 80 -13.91 12.43 -23.33
CA ILE A 80 -14.42 11.06 -23.34
C ILE A 80 -13.43 10.17 -22.57
N PRO A 81 -13.77 9.63 -21.39
CA PRO A 81 -12.87 8.80 -20.62
C PRO A 81 -12.62 7.45 -21.32
N LEU A 82 -11.35 7.09 -21.53
CA LEU A 82 -10.95 5.78 -22.04
C LEU A 82 -10.57 4.83 -20.87
N PRO A 83 -10.57 3.50 -21.10
CA PRO A 83 -10.10 2.54 -20.10
C PRO A 83 -8.66 2.80 -19.65
N ARG A 84 -8.36 2.54 -18.37
CA ARG A 84 -7.00 2.64 -17.83
C ARG A 84 -6.11 1.53 -18.38
N ALA A 85 -4.81 1.78 -18.40
CA ALA A 85 -3.82 0.81 -18.87
C ALA A 85 -3.66 -0.41 -17.94
N SER A 86 -4.16 -0.34 -16.70
CA SER A 86 -4.07 -1.40 -15.70
C SER A 86 -5.24 -1.29 -14.71
N SER A 87 -5.61 -2.42 -14.11
CA SER A 87 -6.55 -2.54 -12.99
C SER A 87 -5.89 -2.33 -11.62
N ALA A 88 -4.59 -1.99 -11.58
CA ALA A 88 -3.89 -1.64 -10.36
C ALA A 88 -4.63 -0.54 -9.59
N TYR A 89 -4.90 -0.78 -8.31
CA TYR A 89 -5.72 0.12 -7.50
C TYR A 89 -5.29 0.15 -6.04
N GLY A 90 -5.56 1.30 -5.41
CA GLY A 90 -5.42 1.57 -3.99
C GLY A 90 -4.00 1.55 -3.43
N TYR A 91 -3.87 1.43 -2.12
CA TYR A 91 -2.59 1.52 -1.40
C TYR A 91 -1.53 0.56 -1.95
N ALA A 92 -1.95 -0.68 -2.27
CA ALA A 92 -1.08 -1.75 -2.71
C ALA A 92 -0.79 -1.74 -4.24
N GLN A 93 -1.53 -0.93 -5.02
CA GLN A 93 -1.54 -0.99 -6.50
C GLN A 93 -1.72 -2.43 -7.04
N ALA A 94 -2.50 -3.24 -6.35
CA ALA A 94 -2.77 -4.61 -6.74
C ALA A 94 -3.78 -4.64 -7.90
N LYS A 95 -3.49 -5.48 -8.90
CA LYS A 95 -4.44 -5.80 -9.98
C LYS A 95 -5.56 -6.68 -9.45
N ASP A 96 -6.73 -6.60 -10.09
CA ASP A 96 -7.93 -7.36 -9.73
C ASP A 96 -7.62 -8.85 -9.54
N GLU A 97 -6.96 -9.49 -10.51
CA GLU A 97 -6.70 -10.95 -10.44
C GLU A 97 -5.75 -11.33 -9.30
N THR A 98 -4.81 -10.46 -8.96
CA THR A 98 -3.88 -10.70 -7.85
C THR A 98 -4.58 -10.46 -6.51
N TRP A 99 -5.44 -9.45 -6.43
CA TRP A 99 -6.23 -9.14 -5.23
C TRP A 99 -7.23 -10.25 -4.92
N ASP A 100 -7.96 -10.72 -5.93
CA ASP A 100 -8.91 -11.83 -5.79
C ASP A 100 -8.20 -13.10 -5.30
N SER A 101 -7.02 -13.40 -5.86
CA SER A 101 -6.21 -14.52 -5.38
C SER A 101 -5.72 -14.34 -3.94
N TYR A 102 -5.53 -13.10 -3.47
CA TYR A 102 -5.20 -12.83 -2.08
C TYR A 102 -6.41 -13.08 -1.19
N GLN A 103 -7.57 -12.51 -1.50
CA GLN A 103 -8.78 -12.68 -0.72
C GLN A 103 -9.13 -14.16 -0.51
N ASP A 104 -9.04 -14.95 -1.59
CA ASP A 104 -9.28 -16.39 -1.54
C ASP A 104 -8.22 -17.14 -0.71
N LYS A 105 -6.93 -16.93 -0.99
CA LYS A 105 -5.85 -17.74 -0.39
C LYS A 105 -5.41 -17.31 1.00
N ALA A 106 -5.60 -16.04 1.34
CA ALA A 106 -5.29 -15.51 2.68
C ALA A 106 -6.50 -15.58 3.62
N GLY A 107 -7.69 -15.93 3.11
CA GLY A 107 -8.95 -15.93 3.87
C GLY A 107 -9.47 -14.52 4.18
N SER A 108 -9.00 -13.51 3.44
CA SER A 108 -9.33 -12.10 3.65
C SER A 108 -10.58 -11.69 2.84
N TRP A 109 -11.68 -12.42 3.04
CA TRP A 109 -12.94 -12.18 2.35
C TRP A 109 -13.49 -10.79 2.69
N GLY A 110 -13.72 -9.96 1.67
CA GLY A 110 -14.21 -8.59 1.85
C GLY A 110 -13.11 -7.54 2.04
N ALA A 111 -11.82 -7.92 1.96
CA ALA A 111 -10.72 -6.97 2.03
C ALA A 111 -10.80 -5.90 0.94
N ASP A 112 -10.53 -4.64 1.29
CA ASP A 112 -10.59 -3.46 0.42
C ASP A 112 -9.19 -2.92 0.11
N ARG A 113 -8.94 -2.57 -1.16
CA ARG A 113 -7.67 -1.98 -1.60
C ARG A 113 -7.45 -0.56 -1.09
N GLU A 114 -8.52 0.12 -0.71
CA GLU A 114 -8.51 1.45 -0.10
C GLU A 114 -8.32 1.42 1.42
N ASP A 115 -8.42 0.25 2.05
CA ASP A 115 -8.15 0.09 3.46
C ASP A 115 -6.65 -0.18 3.70
N PHE A 116 -6.06 0.56 4.64
CA PHE A 116 -4.64 0.47 4.91
C PHE A 116 -4.25 -0.90 5.49
N ALA A 117 -5.07 -1.44 6.40
CA ALA A 117 -4.78 -2.71 7.06
C ALA A 117 -4.82 -3.86 6.07
N ASP A 118 -5.83 -3.90 5.22
CA ASP A 118 -5.96 -4.89 4.14
C ASP A 118 -4.81 -4.80 3.13
N ALA A 119 -4.42 -3.58 2.75
CA ALA A 119 -3.30 -3.38 1.84
C ALA A 119 -1.95 -3.77 2.46
N ALA A 120 -1.74 -3.48 3.75
CA ALA A 120 -0.54 -3.92 4.48
C ALA A 120 -0.49 -5.44 4.63
N ASP A 121 -1.62 -6.10 4.93
CA ASP A 121 -1.74 -7.56 4.97
C ASP A 121 -1.46 -8.17 3.59
N PHE A 122 -2.01 -7.59 2.52
CA PHE A 122 -1.75 -8.03 1.13
C PHE A 122 -0.26 -7.97 0.80
N ILE A 123 0.43 -6.86 1.11
CA ILE A 123 1.87 -6.72 0.85
C ILE A 123 2.66 -7.76 1.66
N GLY A 124 2.31 -7.95 2.94
CA GLY A 124 2.90 -8.98 3.80
C GLY A 124 2.72 -10.39 3.22
N TRP A 125 1.48 -10.73 2.86
CA TRP A 125 1.11 -11.99 2.23
C TRP A 125 1.90 -12.23 0.95
N TYR A 126 1.85 -11.28 0.00
CA TYR A 126 2.50 -11.44 -1.30
C TYR A 126 4.02 -11.62 -1.16
N CYS A 127 4.66 -10.84 -0.29
CA CYS A 127 6.08 -10.98 0.00
C CYS A 127 6.42 -12.29 0.74
N SER A 128 5.52 -12.82 1.58
CA SER A 128 5.69 -14.15 2.17
C SER A 128 5.62 -15.27 1.14
N ILE A 129 4.72 -15.14 0.14
CA ILE A 129 4.66 -16.08 -1.00
C ILE A 129 5.92 -15.96 -1.85
N SER A 130 6.42 -14.73 -2.07
CA SER A 130 7.71 -14.51 -2.75
C SER A 130 8.86 -15.20 -2.02
N HIS A 131 8.89 -15.11 -0.68
CA HIS A 131 9.88 -15.83 0.12
C HIS A 131 9.79 -17.34 -0.09
N THR A 132 8.61 -17.93 0.09
CA THR A 132 8.43 -19.39 -0.03
C THR A 132 8.68 -19.91 -1.45
N ARG A 133 8.26 -19.19 -2.48
CA ARG A 133 8.37 -19.64 -3.89
C ARG A 133 9.71 -19.34 -4.55
N LEU A 134 10.36 -18.25 -4.14
CA LEU A 134 11.55 -17.73 -4.83
C LEU A 134 12.81 -17.75 -3.95
N GLY A 135 12.69 -18.08 -2.66
CA GLY A 135 13.81 -18.08 -1.71
C GLY A 135 14.31 -16.68 -1.36
N ILE A 136 13.55 -15.63 -1.69
CA ILE A 136 13.93 -14.25 -1.39
C ILE A 136 13.80 -14.02 0.12
N SER A 137 14.85 -13.52 0.77
CA SER A 137 14.77 -13.18 2.20
C SER A 137 13.66 -12.15 2.45
N LYS A 138 12.89 -12.30 3.53
CA LYS A 138 11.87 -11.32 3.94
C LYS A 138 12.48 -9.95 4.28
N LEU A 139 13.79 -9.90 4.53
CA LEU A 139 14.55 -8.66 4.76
C LEU A 139 15.05 -8.00 3.45
N ASP A 140 14.98 -8.71 2.32
CA ASP A 140 15.51 -8.23 1.03
C ASP A 140 14.45 -7.44 0.26
N ALA A 141 14.21 -6.21 0.73
CA ALA A 141 13.24 -5.30 0.13
C ALA A 141 13.45 -5.07 -1.38
N LYS A 142 14.70 -5.11 -1.86
CA LYS A 142 15.00 -4.93 -3.29
C LYS A 142 14.38 -6.06 -4.11
N ASN A 143 14.72 -7.30 -3.76
CA ASN A 143 14.28 -8.45 -4.53
C ASN A 143 12.80 -8.74 -4.31
N LEU A 144 12.27 -8.50 -3.11
CA LEU A 144 10.83 -8.55 -2.85
C LEU A 144 10.07 -7.58 -3.74
N TYR A 145 10.52 -6.33 -3.87
CA TYR A 145 9.89 -5.35 -4.75
C TYR A 145 9.97 -5.75 -6.24
N LEU A 146 11.09 -6.31 -6.70
CA LEU A 146 11.20 -6.82 -8.06
C LEU A 146 10.21 -7.95 -8.33
N ALA A 147 10.01 -8.86 -7.37
CA ALA A 147 9.02 -9.94 -7.47
C ALA A 147 7.57 -9.45 -7.35
N TYR A 148 7.34 -8.41 -6.54
CA TYR A 148 6.06 -7.72 -6.41
C TYR A 148 5.66 -7.08 -7.74
N HIS A 149 6.56 -6.33 -8.37
CA HIS A 149 6.30 -5.61 -9.62
C HIS A 149 6.22 -6.52 -10.86
N GLU A 150 7.16 -7.46 -11.03
CA GLU A 150 7.19 -8.32 -12.22
C GLU A 150 6.26 -9.54 -12.12
N GLY A 151 5.72 -9.80 -10.94
CA GLY A 151 5.13 -11.09 -10.62
C GLY A 151 6.18 -12.18 -10.38
N HIS A 152 5.80 -13.24 -9.65
CA HIS A 152 6.71 -14.34 -9.32
C HIS A 152 7.38 -14.98 -10.55
N GLY A 153 6.62 -15.23 -11.63
CA GLY A 153 7.16 -15.82 -12.86
C GLY A 153 8.05 -14.87 -13.66
N GLY A 154 7.74 -13.57 -13.67
CA GLY A 154 8.58 -12.56 -14.31
C GLY A 154 9.93 -12.42 -13.61
N TYR A 155 9.92 -12.42 -12.27
CA TYR A 155 11.13 -12.44 -11.46
C TYR A 155 12.00 -13.67 -11.72
N GLN A 156 11.41 -14.87 -11.76
CA GLN A 156 12.15 -16.11 -12.08
C GLN A 156 12.82 -16.05 -13.45
N ARG A 157 12.14 -15.48 -14.45
CA ARG A 157 12.70 -15.25 -15.80
C ARG A 157 13.63 -14.03 -15.88
N LYS A 158 13.82 -13.31 -14.77
CA LYS A 158 14.65 -12.11 -14.66
C LYS A 158 14.27 -11.01 -15.67
N SER A 159 12.97 -10.84 -15.95
CA SER A 159 12.48 -9.83 -16.91
C SER A 159 12.87 -8.40 -16.52
N TYR A 160 13.08 -8.15 -15.22
CA TYR A 160 13.57 -6.87 -14.70
C TYR A 160 14.95 -6.46 -15.23
N LEU A 161 15.79 -7.40 -15.70
CA LEU A 161 17.11 -7.08 -16.25
C LEU A 161 17.03 -6.23 -17.52
N GLN A 162 15.92 -6.32 -18.26
CA GLN A 162 15.67 -5.50 -19.45
C GLN A 162 15.06 -4.13 -19.09
N LYS A 163 14.78 -3.88 -17.81
CA LYS A 163 14.11 -2.68 -17.30
C LYS A 163 15.02 -1.97 -16.30
N ALA A 164 16.07 -1.31 -16.79
CA ALA A 164 17.04 -0.62 -15.94
C ALA A 164 16.38 0.36 -14.94
N GLY A 165 15.33 1.08 -15.37
CA GLY A 165 14.54 1.96 -14.50
C GLY A 165 13.88 1.21 -13.32
N LEU A 166 13.35 0.01 -13.55
CA LEU A 166 12.76 -0.80 -12.48
C LEU A 166 13.81 -1.25 -11.45
N VAL A 167 15.00 -1.63 -11.90
CA VAL A 167 16.10 -1.98 -10.99
C VAL A 167 16.51 -0.78 -10.13
N GLN A 168 16.53 0.42 -10.71
CA GLN A 168 16.79 1.65 -9.97
C GLN A 168 15.70 1.93 -8.93
N ILE A 169 14.42 1.73 -9.28
CA ILE A 169 13.29 1.88 -8.34
C ILE A 169 13.42 0.85 -7.20
N ALA A 170 13.70 -0.42 -7.50
CA ALA A 170 13.91 -1.44 -6.47
C ALA A 170 15.06 -1.08 -5.51
N ASN A 171 16.14 -0.47 -6.01
CA ASN A 171 17.21 0.05 -5.16
C ASN A 171 16.72 1.22 -4.27
N LYS A 172 15.83 2.09 -4.76
CA LYS A 172 15.22 3.16 -3.95
C LYS A 172 14.34 2.58 -2.84
N VAL A 173 13.54 1.57 -3.13
CA VAL A 173 12.72 0.85 -2.14
C VAL A 173 13.60 0.25 -1.05
N ALA A 174 14.70 -0.41 -1.42
CA ALA A 174 15.63 -0.97 -0.43
C ALA A 174 16.31 0.10 0.44
N LYS A 175 16.65 1.27 -0.13
CA LYS A 175 17.16 2.40 0.66
C LYS A 175 16.10 2.94 1.62
N ARG A 176 14.85 3.07 1.16
CA ARG A 176 13.74 3.53 2.00
C ARG A 176 13.41 2.56 3.12
N ALA A 177 13.41 1.24 2.86
CA ALA A 177 13.22 0.23 3.90
C ALA A 177 14.28 0.34 5.01
N LYS A 178 15.55 0.60 4.65
CA LYS A 178 16.62 0.84 5.64
C LYS A 178 16.42 2.14 6.42
N LEU A 179 16.02 3.21 5.76
CA LEU A 179 15.69 4.48 6.42
C LEU A 179 14.54 4.30 7.41
N PHE A 180 13.45 3.65 6.99
CA PHE A 180 12.31 3.34 7.84
C PHE A 180 12.67 2.42 8.99
N GLN A 181 13.59 1.47 8.80
CA GLN A 181 14.08 0.63 9.88
C GLN A 181 14.81 1.46 10.95
N SER A 182 15.65 2.41 10.54
CA SER A 182 16.34 3.32 11.47
C SER A 182 15.34 4.17 12.23
N GLN A 183 14.42 4.82 11.52
CA GLN A 183 13.41 5.69 12.11
C GLN A 183 12.50 4.92 13.08
N LEU A 184 11.99 3.74 12.67
CA LEU A 184 11.10 2.94 13.50
C LEU A 184 11.74 2.60 14.86
N GLY A 185 13.05 2.33 14.88
CA GLY A 185 13.79 2.11 16.14
C GLY A 185 13.76 3.30 17.10
N GLU A 186 13.52 4.52 16.63
CA GLU A 186 13.44 5.74 17.46
C GLU A 186 12.05 5.94 18.08
N CYS A 187 10.99 5.37 17.50
CA CYS A 187 9.61 5.63 17.93
C CYS A 187 8.79 4.38 18.26
N GLN A 188 9.31 3.17 18.02
CA GLN A 188 8.58 1.93 18.23
C GLN A 188 8.04 1.80 19.66
N ASN A 189 8.86 2.09 20.66
CA ASN A 189 8.43 2.01 22.06
C ASN A 189 7.26 2.96 22.35
N ASP A 190 7.27 4.18 21.81
CA ASP A 190 6.17 5.12 21.98
C ASP A 190 4.87 4.61 21.33
N LEU A 191 5.00 4.01 20.14
CA LEU A 191 3.88 3.49 19.36
C LEU A 191 3.25 2.27 20.05
N GLU A 192 4.06 1.36 20.58
CA GLU A 192 3.59 0.17 21.32
C GLU A 192 2.88 0.55 22.62
N ASN A 193 3.36 1.59 23.32
CA ASN A 193 2.75 2.04 24.57
C ASN A 193 1.44 2.80 24.36
N LYS A 194 1.22 3.45 23.22
CA LYS A 194 -0.04 4.15 22.91
C LYS A 194 -1.25 3.23 22.92
N GLY A 195 -1.11 1.97 22.47
CA GLY A 195 -2.19 0.99 22.46
C GLY A 195 -2.64 0.53 23.84
N TRP A 196 -1.91 0.88 24.91
CA TRP A 196 -2.22 0.47 26.29
C TRP A 196 -3.01 1.51 27.09
N PHE A 197 -3.09 2.75 26.60
CA PHE A 197 -3.73 3.88 27.30
C PHE A 197 -5.12 4.25 26.76
N PHE A 198 -5.70 3.39 25.90
CA PHE A 198 -7.07 3.52 25.38
C PHE A 198 -7.82 2.20 25.52
#